data_AF-A0A5C3P8X2-F1
#
_entry.id   AF-A0A5C3P8X2-F1
#
_cell.length_a   1.000
_cell.length_b   1.000
_cell.length_c   1.000
_cell.angle_alpha   90.00
_cell.angle_beta   90.00
_cell.angle_gamma   90.00
#
_symmetry.space_group_name_H-M   'P 1'
#
loop_
_entity.id
_entity.type
_entity.pdbx_description
1 polymer ?
#
loop_
_entity_poly.entity_id
_entity_poly.type
_entity_poly.pdbx_seq_one_letter_code
_entity_poly.pdbx_strand_id
1 'polypeptide(L)'
;MRLLTFPPPFTYAVVRLDPVTMVKDLGLDDPATLAEVKGMSPRKYLVYIEWPAELPMPNSRWCKYDINPIATTLRPADEDSGVTPDMVLPIHPNTKHAHGPEPVRPTPSFPFSNCYHWYFNTLRARIRVHKAGYNESSAIFQSSLAVNRRFEDAYHRSIALLEKRGEMSTGNDSATSSIPTSGLDLDSSEVHMLSELYRRLAVKHGLLTSMSPEDSYYDSDDDGGSDDLFGWDPDPATALLPLLDAWIDIADHISEDEIPSPVDFDSE
;
A
#
# COMPACT_ATOMS: atom_id res chain seq x y z
N MET A 1 -24.16 -12.67 -9.38
CA MET A 1 -23.17 -12.01 -8.49
C MET A 1 -21.86 -12.01 -9.25
N ARG A 2 -21.26 -10.84 -9.51
CA ARG A 2 -19.98 -10.75 -10.22
C ARG A 2 -18.87 -10.84 -9.19
N LEU A 3 -18.00 -11.83 -9.33
CA LEU A 3 -16.80 -11.97 -8.51
C LEU A 3 -15.64 -11.35 -9.28
N LEU A 4 -14.95 -10.41 -8.64
CA LEU A 4 -13.76 -9.78 -9.21
C LEU A 4 -12.51 -10.59 -8.81
N THR A 5 -11.52 -10.68 -9.69
CA THR A 5 -10.25 -11.37 -9.40
C THR A 5 -9.35 -10.54 -8.47
N PHE A 6 -9.56 -9.22 -8.48
CA PHE A 6 -8.82 -8.21 -7.71
C PHE A 6 -9.79 -7.34 -6.93
N PRO A 7 -9.35 -6.74 -5.81
CA PRO A 7 -10.18 -5.80 -5.09
C PRO A 7 -10.47 -4.58 -5.98
N PRO A 8 -11.71 -4.08 -6.02
CA PRO A 8 -12.04 -2.90 -6.79
C PRO A 8 -11.29 -1.67 -6.24
N PRO A 9 -10.74 -0.80 -7.11
CA PRO A 9 -10.15 0.45 -6.66
C PRO A 9 -11.21 1.34 -6.00
N PHE A 10 -10.73 2.30 -5.20
CA PHE A 10 -11.54 3.27 -4.47
C PHE A 10 -12.47 2.64 -3.43
N THR A 11 -12.03 1.56 -2.82
CA THR A 11 -12.79 0.84 -1.79
C THR A 11 -11.98 0.62 -0.53
N TYR A 12 -12.67 0.43 0.59
CA TYR A 12 -12.00 0.04 1.83
C TYR A 12 -11.83 -1.47 1.90
N ALA A 13 -10.69 -1.90 2.44
CA ALA A 13 -10.36 -3.30 2.65
C ALA A 13 -9.61 -3.49 3.96
N VAL A 14 -9.74 -4.67 4.54
CA VAL A 14 -8.80 -5.18 5.54
C VAL A 14 -7.69 -5.87 4.79
N VAL A 15 -6.44 -5.59 5.15
CA VAL A 15 -5.26 -6.24 4.58
C VAL A 15 -4.40 -6.88 5.66
N ARG A 16 -3.63 -7.89 5.28
CA ARG A 16 -2.64 -8.55 6.14
C ARG A 16 -1.47 -9.06 5.31
N LEU A 17 -0.25 -8.90 5.83
CA LEU A 17 0.97 -9.44 5.21
C LEU A 17 0.91 -10.97 5.10
N ASP A 18 1.39 -11.51 3.97
CA ASP A 18 1.62 -12.95 3.78
C ASP A 18 3.12 -13.27 3.68
N PRO A 19 3.85 -13.32 4.82
CA PRO A 19 5.28 -13.58 4.83
C PRO A 19 5.62 -14.98 4.30
N VAL A 20 4.70 -15.95 4.45
CA VAL A 20 4.92 -17.33 3.98
C VAL A 20 4.97 -17.38 2.45
N THR A 21 4.06 -16.69 1.77
CA THR A 21 4.11 -16.62 0.31
C THR A 21 5.27 -15.76 -0.17
N MET A 22 5.60 -14.66 0.50
CA MET A 22 6.76 -13.83 0.13
C MET A 22 8.07 -14.61 0.08
N VAL A 23 8.36 -15.43 1.10
CA VAL A 23 9.60 -16.24 1.12
C VAL A 23 9.56 -17.36 0.08
N LYS A 24 8.40 -17.99 -0.15
CA LYS A 24 8.24 -19.02 -1.19
C LYS A 24 8.43 -18.46 -2.59
N ASP A 25 7.90 -17.27 -2.86
CA ASP A 25 8.05 -16.57 -4.13
C ASP A 25 9.53 -16.31 -4.44
N LEU A 26 10.35 -16.06 -3.40
CA LEU A 26 11.80 -15.88 -3.53
C LEU A 26 12.60 -17.20 -3.59
N GLY A 27 11.94 -18.36 -3.51
CA GLY A 27 12.60 -19.66 -3.43
C GLY A 27 13.32 -19.93 -2.10
N LEU A 28 12.89 -19.26 -1.03
CA LEU A 28 13.39 -19.42 0.34
C LEU A 28 12.40 -20.28 1.16
N ASP A 29 12.12 -21.48 0.66
CA ASP A 29 11.12 -22.41 1.20
C ASP A 29 11.73 -23.53 2.06
N ASP A 30 12.96 -23.33 2.55
CA ASP A 30 13.58 -24.30 3.45
C ASP A 30 12.83 -24.39 4.80
N PRO A 31 12.90 -25.56 5.49
CA PRO A 31 12.12 -25.77 6.70
C PRO A 31 12.39 -24.78 7.84
N ALA A 32 13.61 -24.24 7.94
CA ALA A 32 13.96 -23.29 9.00
C ALA A 32 13.34 -21.92 8.71
N THR A 33 13.52 -21.38 7.50
CA THR A 33 12.89 -20.12 7.07
C THR A 33 11.37 -20.20 7.21
N LEU A 34 10.76 -21.29 6.75
CA LEU A 34 9.30 -21.48 6.88
C LEU A 34 8.83 -21.60 8.33
N ALA A 35 9.65 -22.10 9.25
CA ALA A 35 9.30 -22.15 10.67
C ALA A 35 9.33 -20.75 11.29
N GLU A 36 10.33 -19.93 10.94
CA GLU A 36 10.46 -18.55 11.42
C GLU A 36 9.29 -17.68 10.95
N VAL A 37 8.99 -17.67 9.65
CA VAL A 37 7.90 -16.82 9.12
C VAL A 37 6.51 -17.27 9.57
N LYS A 38 6.33 -18.55 9.92
CA LYS A 38 5.09 -19.04 10.55
C LYS A 38 4.96 -18.63 12.01
N GLY A 39 6.08 -18.30 12.65
CA GLY A 39 6.10 -17.73 14.00
C GLY A 39 5.72 -16.24 14.02
N MET A 40 5.75 -15.56 12.88
CA MET A 40 5.28 -14.18 12.76
C MET A 40 3.77 -14.10 12.99
N SER A 41 3.32 -13.00 13.58
CA SER A 41 1.90 -12.69 13.78
C SER A 41 1.52 -11.36 13.11
N PRO A 42 1.47 -11.29 11.77
CA PRO A 42 1.13 -10.06 11.06
C PRO A 42 -0.26 -9.56 11.46
N ARG A 43 -0.40 -8.25 11.69
CA ARG A 43 -1.68 -7.67 12.09
C ARG A 43 -2.55 -7.42 10.88
N LYS A 44 -3.83 -7.22 11.15
CA LYS A 44 -4.79 -6.75 10.15
C LYS A 44 -4.83 -5.24 10.19
N TYR A 45 -4.74 -4.61 9.03
CA TYR A 45 -4.87 -3.16 8.89
C TYR A 45 -6.08 -2.84 8.05
N LEU A 46 -6.76 -1.76 8.40
CA LEU A 46 -7.80 -1.19 7.56
C LEU A 46 -7.15 -0.21 6.58
N VAL A 47 -7.43 -0.35 5.30
CA VAL A 47 -6.85 0.48 4.23
C VAL A 47 -7.93 0.96 3.29
N TYR A 48 -7.66 2.08 2.62
CA TYR A 48 -8.36 2.53 1.44
C TYR A 48 -7.51 2.22 0.21
N ILE A 49 -8.04 1.40 -0.69
CA ILE A 49 -7.41 1.03 -1.95
C ILE A 49 -7.66 2.17 -2.94
N GLU A 50 -6.60 2.79 -3.45
CA GLU A 50 -6.72 3.90 -4.38
C GLU A 50 -6.69 3.41 -5.83
N TRP A 51 -5.63 3.71 -6.58
CA TRP A 51 -5.50 3.35 -7.98
C TRP A 51 -4.57 2.13 -8.11
N PRO A 52 -4.90 1.18 -8.99
CA PRO A 52 -3.96 0.13 -9.32
C PRO A 52 -2.74 0.76 -10.02
N ALA A 53 -1.55 0.46 -9.51
CA ALA A 53 -0.29 0.88 -10.10
C ALA A 53 0.15 -0.06 -11.25
N GLU A 54 -0.64 -1.10 -11.55
CA GLU A 54 -0.54 -1.90 -12.77
C GLU A 54 -1.92 -2.37 -13.23
N LEU A 55 -2.10 -2.64 -14.52
CA LEU A 55 -3.40 -3.08 -15.03
C LEU A 55 -3.66 -4.55 -14.59
N PRO A 56 -4.78 -4.85 -13.92
CA PRO A 56 -5.03 -6.20 -13.40
C PRO A 56 -5.34 -7.19 -14.54
N MET A 57 -4.48 -8.18 -14.75
CA MET A 57 -4.66 -9.23 -15.77
C MET A 57 -5.20 -10.54 -15.17
N PRO A 58 -6.03 -11.31 -15.90
CA PRO A 58 -6.64 -12.55 -15.39
C PRO A 58 -5.65 -13.58 -14.82
N ASN A 59 -4.43 -13.64 -15.35
CA ASN A 59 -3.39 -14.60 -14.95
C ASN A 59 -2.34 -14.01 -13.99
N SER A 60 -2.55 -12.77 -13.52
CA SER A 60 -1.59 -12.15 -12.59
C SER A 60 -1.61 -12.86 -11.24
N ARG A 61 -0.46 -13.00 -10.59
CA ARG A 61 -0.36 -13.56 -9.23
C ARG A 61 -0.82 -12.55 -8.17
N TRP A 62 -0.62 -11.27 -8.47
CA TRP A 62 -0.98 -10.12 -7.66
C TRP A 62 -1.27 -8.92 -8.57
N CYS A 63 -1.74 -7.84 -7.98
CA CYS A 63 -1.79 -6.51 -8.61
C CYS A 63 -1.19 -5.48 -7.65
N LYS A 64 -0.36 -4.58 -8.16
CA LYS A 64 0.19 -3.42 -7.43
C LYS A 64 -0.91 -2.39 -7.21
N TYR A 65 -1.03 -1.92 -5.98
CA TYR A 65 -1.91 -0.82 -5.60
C TYR A 65 -1.17 0.22 -4.79
N ASP A 66 -1.58 1.47 -4.98
CA ASP A 66 -1.41 2.49 -3.96
C ASP A 66 -2.56 2.33 -2.94
N ILE A 67 -2.19 2.20 -1.67
CA ILE A 67 -3.10 2.01 -0.55
C ILE A 67 -2.86 3.08 0.50
N ASN A 68 -3.91 3.50 1.19
CA ASN A 68 -3.83 4.48 2.25
C ASN A 68 -4.34 3.83 3.55
N PRO A 69 -3.47 3.50 4.52
CA PRO A 69 -3.93 2.99 5.80
C PRO A 69 -4.87 3.96 6.52
N ILE A 70 -5.88 3.41 7.17
CA ILE A 70 -6.92 4.14 7.88
C ILE A 70 -6.59 4.16 9.37
N ALA A 71 -6.63 5.35 9.95
CA ALA A 71 -6.33 5.54 11.35
C ALA A 71 -7.59 5.70 12.19
N THR A 72 -7.48 5.38 13.48
CA THR A 72 -8.48 5.69 14.51
C THR A 72 -8.13 6.94 15.33
N THR A 73 -7.01 7.58 15.00
CA THR A 73 -6.41 8.71 15.72
C THR A 73 -5.95 9.82 14.75
N LEU A 74 -5.54 10.96 15.30
CA LEU A 74 -4.86 12.00 14.53
C LEU A 74 -3.46 11.52 14.13
N ARG A 75 -2.93 12.03 13.01
CA ARG A 75 -1.57 11.68 12.57
C ARG A 75 -0.51 12.29 13.47
N PRO A 76 0.66 11.65 13.65
CA PRO A 76 1.83 12.34 14.17
C PRO A 76 2.19 13.55 13.30
N ALA A 77 2.94 14.50 13.84
CA ALA A 77 3.54 15.54 13.00
C ALA A 77 4.68 14.94 12.17
N ASP A 78 4.85 15.43 10.95
CA ASP A 78 6.02 15.18 10.11
C ASP A 78 6.50 16.54 9.60
N GLU A 79 7.48 17.11 10.31
CA GLU A 79 7.99 18.45 10.03
C GLU A 79 8.72 18.52 8.68
N ASP A 80 9.34 17.43 8.25
CA ASP A 80 10.10 17.36 7.01
C ASP A 80 9.20 17.38 5.78
N SER A 81 7.98 16.87 5.90
CA SER A 81 6.94 16.97 4.87
C SER A 81 5.96 18.14 5.10
N GLY A 82 6.20 18.97 6.12
CA GLY A 82 5.31 20.09 6.47
C GLY A 82 3.92 19.66 6.95
N VAL A 83 3.79 18.45 7.51
CA VAL A 83 2.48 17.89 7.87
C VAL A 83 2.21 17.98 9.37
N THR A 84 1.03 18.51 9.72
CA THR A 84 0.60 18.70 11.11
C THR A 84 -0.45 17.65 11.54
N PRO A 85 -0.65 17.41 12.85
CA PRO A 85 -1.59 16.39 13.34
C PRO A 85 -3.05 16.55 12.90
N ASP A 86 -3.47 17.78 12.62
CA ASP A 86 -4.83 18.10 12.16
C ASP A 86 -5.04 17.92 10.64
N MET A 87 -4.00 17.55 9.88
CA MET A 87 -4.11 17.21 8.46
C MET A 87 -4.69 15.80 8.27
N VAL A 88 -5.93 15.64 8.71
CA VAL A 88 -6.72 14.41 8.62
C VAL A 88 -8.11 14.69 8.06
N LEU A 89 -8.73 13.67 7.49
CA LEU A 89 -10.08 13.74 6.93
C LEU A 89 -10.97 12.68 7.58
N PRO A 90 -11.97 13.07 8.39
CA PRO A 90 -12.85 12.10 9.02
C PRO A 90 -13.65 11.28 8.01
N ILE A 91 -13.91 10.02 8.33
CA ILE A 91 -14.80 9.15 7.56
C ILE A 91 -16.13 9.05 8.31
N HIS A 92 -17.23 9.49 7.69
CA HIS A 92 -18.55 9.43 8.30
C HIS A 92 -18.90 7.99 8.69
N PRO A 93 -19.36 7.70 9.93
CA PRO A 93 -20.04 8.62 10.86
C PRO A 93 -19.14 9.43 11.82
N ASN A 94 -17.82 9.37 11.68
CA ASN A 94 -16.93 10.19 12.50
C ASN A 94 -17.16 11.69 12.25
N THR A 95 -17.49 12.43 13.32
CA THR A 95 -17.72 13.88 13.32
C THR A 95 -16.84 14.62 14.32
N LYS A 96 -15.85 13.94 14.92
CA LYS A 96 -15.08 14.42 16.08
C LYS A 96 -14.09 15.55 15.77
N HIS A 97 -14.01 16.02 14.52
CA HIS A 97 -13.08 17.07 14.10
C HIS A 97 -13.82 18.37 13.71
N ALA A 98 -14.29 19.09 14.73
CA ALA A 98 -15.21 20.24 14.59
C ALA A 98 -14.66 21.41 13.75
N HIS A 99 -13.33 21.51 13.60
CA HIS A 99 -12.66 22.59 12.88
C HIS A 99 -12.00 22.18 11.57
N GLY A 100 -12.14 20.92 11.13
CA GLY A 100 -11.57 20.49 9.84
C GLY A 100 -12.62 20.15 8.79
N PRO A 101 -12.18 19.50 7.71
CA PRO A 101 -13.03 19.26 6.56
C PRO A 101 -14.25 18.42 6.93
N GLU A 102 -15.36 18.67 6.23
CA GLU A 102 -16.55 17.83 6.33
C GLU A 102 -16.16 16.36 6.07
N PRO A 103 -16.66 15.41 6.89
CA PRO A 103 -16.35 14.00 6.71
C PRO A 103 -16.69 13.51 5.31
N VAL A 104 -15.83 12.63 4.76
CA VAL A 104 -16.20 11.89 3.55
C VAL A 104 -17.30 10.89 3.87
N ARG A 105 -18.15 10.61 2.88
CA ARG A 105 -19.35 9.78 3.04
C ARG A 105 -19.28 8.60 2.07
N PRO A 106 -18.66 7.48 2.48
CA PRO A 106 -18.62 6.28 1.67
C PRO A 106 -20.02 5.70 1.41
N THR A 107 -20.12 4.89 0.35
CA THR A 107 -21.35 4.17 -0.01
C THR A 107 -21.05 2.69 -0.24
N PRO A 108 -21.71 1.76 0.47
CA PRO A 108 -22.65 1.98 1.58
C PRO A 108 -21.97 2.63 2.81
N SER A 109 -22.75 2.89 3.87
CA SER A 109 -22.23 3.57 5.06
C SER A 109 -21.05 2.82 5.68
N PHE A 110 -20.03 3.58 6.05
CA PHE A 110 -18.83 3.03 6.70
C PHE A 110 -19.17 2.55 8.12
N PRO A 111 -18.66 1.37 8.54
CA PRO A 111 -19.10 0.72 9.78
C PRO A 111 -18.47 1.30 11.05
N PHE A 112 -17.33 2.00 10.96
CA PHE A 112 -16.56 2.44 12.13
C PHE A 112 -16.69 3.93 12.40
N SER A 113 -16.77 4.31 13.67
CA SER A 113 -17.17 5.66 14.11
C SER A 113 -16.03 6.62 14.42
N ASN A 114 -14.80 6.15 14.44
CA ASN A 114 -13.60 6.89 14.86
C ASN A 114 -12.51 6.96 13.77
N CYS A 115 -12.82 6.65 12.52
CA CYS A 115 -11.81 6.54 11.47
C CYS A 115 -11.50 7.85 10.73
N TYR A 116 -10.26 7.95 10.24
CA TYR A 116 -9.73 9.08 9.48
C TYR A 116 -8.87 8.57 8.31
N HIS A 117 -8.92 9.30 7.19
CA HIS A 117 -7.80 9.33 6.25
C HIS A 117 -6.73 10.28 6.81
N TRP A 118 -5.46 9.90 6.70
CA TRP A 118 -4.35 10.79 6.97
C TRP A 118 -3.85 11.42 5.67
N TYR A 119 -3.52 12.72 5.72
CA TYR A 119 -2.81 13.36 4.61
C TYR A 119 -1.42 12.75 4.47
N PHE A 120 -1.03 12.46 3.23
CA PHE A 120 0.29 11.92 2.87
C PHE A 120 0.61 10.62 3.62
N ASN A 121 -0.22 9.59 3.40
CA ASN A 121 -0.14 8.28 4.06
C ASN A 121 -0.23 7.13 3.04
N THR A 122 0.31 7.32 1.84
CA THR A 122 0.20 6.35 0.76
C THR A 122 1.35 5.36 0.81
N LEU A 123 1.02 4.07 0.76
CA LEU A 123 1.96 2.96 0.66
C LEU A 123 1.68 2.22 -0.65
N ARG A 124 2.73 1.63 -1.23
CA ARG A 124 2.59 0.77 -2.40
C ARG A 124 2.73 -0.69 -1.98
N ALA A 125 1.80 -1.53 -2.42
CA ALA A 125 1.78 -2.94 -2.05
C ALA A 125 1.31 -3.83 -3.21
N ARG A 126 1.70 -5.10 -3.18
CA ARG A 126 1.17 -6.15 -4.04
C ARG A 126 -0.01 -6.79 -3.33
N ILE A 127 -1.21 -6.73 -3.91
CA ILE A 127 -2.39 -7.43 -3.37
C ILE A 127 -2.62 -8.71 -4.17
N ARG A 128 -2.72 -9.84 -3.48
CA ARG A 128 -2.91 -11.14 -4.13
C ARG A 128 -4.25 -11.27 -4.83
N VAL A 129 -4.24 -12.09 -5.89
CA VAL A 129 -5.47 -12.62 -6.47
C VAL A 129 -6.09 -13.64 -5.54
N HIS A 130 -7.35 -13.41 -5.17
CA HIS A 130 -8.12 -14.37 -4.39
C HIS A 130 -8.88 -15.32 -5.31
N LYS A 131 -8.63 -16.63 -5.23
CA LYS A 131 -9.28 -17.63 -6.10
C LYS A 131 -10.80 -17.67 -5.96
N ALA A 132 -11.33 -17.38 -4.77
CA ALA A 132 -12.77 -17.28 -4.56
C ALA A 132 -13.37 -15.97 -5.11
N GLY A 133 -12.52 -15.02 -5.53
CA GLY A 133 -12.87 -13.69 -5.96
C GLY A 133 -13.38 -12.77 -4.85
N TYR A 134 -13.56 -11.51 -5.22
CA TYR A 134 -14.06 -10.44 -4.36
C TYR A 134 -15.52 -10.16 -4.71
N ASN A 135 -16.39 -10.18 -3.70
CA ASN A 135 -17.80 -9.85 -3.88
C ASN A 135 -18.01 -8.34 -3.92
N GLU A 136 -18.12 -7.77 -5.12
CA GLU A 136 -18.28 -6.33 -5.35
C GLU A 136 -19.44 -5.71 -4.55
N SER A 137 -20.51 -6.46 -4.24
CA SER A 137 -21.64 -5.94 -3.46
C SER A 137 -21.33 -5.68 -1.99
N SER A 138 -20.22 -6.21 -1.47
CA SER A 138 -19.75 -5.98 -0.10
C SER A 138 -18.77 -4.80 -0.02
N ALA A 139 -18.34 -4.26 -1.17
CA ALA A 139 -17.35 -3.19 -1.21
C ALA A 139 -17.95 -1.86 -0.76
N ILE A 140 -17.21 -1.13 0.08
CA ILE A 140 -17.54 0.23 0.48
C ILE A 140 -16.76 1.20 -0.39
N PHE A 141 -17.46 1.87 -1.31
CA PHE A 141 -16.88 2.79 -2.26
C PHE A 141 -16.73 4.19 -1.68
N GLN A 142 -15.60 4.82 -1.97
CA GLN A 142 -15.35 6.23 -1.71
C GLN A 142 -14.56 6.80 -2.89
N SER A 143 -15.05 7.86 -3.51
CA SER A 143 -14.33 8.50 -4.63
C SER A 143 -12.98 9.09 -4.16
N SER A 144 -11.87 8.69 -4.80
CA SER A 144 -10.54 9.27 -4.55
C SER A 144 -10.54 10.78 -4.85
N LEU A 145 -11.20 11.22 -5.93
CA LEU A 145 -11.38 12.64 -6.22
C LEU A 145 -12.07 13.40 -5.07
N ALA A 146 -13.06 12.78 -4.43
CA ALA A 146 -13.72 13.39 -3.28
C ALA A 146 -12.83 13.43 -2.03
N VAL A 147 -11.94 12.45 -1.84
CA VAL A 147 -10.92 12.47 -0.77
C VAL A 147 -9.89 13.56 -1.05
N ASN A 148 -9.28 13.56 -2.25
CA ASN A 148 -8.21 14.46 -2.65
C ASN A 148 -8.64 15.93 -2.63
N ARG A 149 -9.86 16.24 -3.12
CA ARG A 149 -10.42 17.61 -3.01
C ARG A 149 -10.53 18.11 -1.58
N ARG A 150 -10.78 17.22 -0.60
CA ARG A 150 -10.89 17.62 0.81
C ARG A 150 -9.53 17.83 1.46
N PHE A 151 -8.45 17.36 0.83
CA PHE A 151 -7.07 17.59 1.25
C PHE A 151 -6.39 18.78 0.55
N GLU A 152 -7.07 19.51 -0.35
CA GLU A 152 -6.48 20.68 -1.03
C GLU A 152 -5.97 21.74 -0.04
N ASP A 153 -6.73 22.04 1.03
CA ASP A 153 -6.27 22.97 2.07
C ASP A 153 -5.05 22.42 2.84
N ALA A 154 -5.05 21.13 3.18
CA ALA A 154 -3.90 20.49 3.82
C ALA A 154 -2.64 20.57 2.94
N TYR A 155 -2.79 20.36 1.64
CA TYR A 155 -1.72 20.51 0.65
C TYR A 155 -1.17 21.94 0.61
N HIS A 156 -2.02 22.97 0.58
CA HIS A 156 -1.53 24.35 0.60
C HIS A 156 -0.86 24.72 1.92
N ARG A 157 -1.37 24.21 3.05
CA ARG A 157 -0.77 24.43 4.36
C ARG A 157 0.60 23.74 4.48
N SER A 158 0.76 22.53 3.94
CA SER A 158 2.05 21.83 3.99
C SER A 158 3.12 22.56 3.18
N ILE A 159 2.81 22.97 1.95
CA ILE A 159 3.71 23.77 1.11
C ILE A 159 4.11 25.08 1.82
N ALA A 160 3.16 25.81 2.40
CA ALA A 160 3.44 27.07 3.10
C ALA A 160 4.36 26.87 4.33
N LEU A 161 4.25 25.73 5.03
CA LEU A 161 5.13 25.39 6.15
C LEU A 161 6.57 25.11 5.67
N LEU A 162 6.73 24.37 4.58
CA LEU A 162 8.03 24.08 3.97
C LEU A 162 8.70 25.36 3.42
N GLU A 163 7.94 26.21 2.73
CA GLU A 163 8.43 27.49 2.23
C GLU A 163 8.91 28.40 3.37
N LYS A 164 8.15 28.47 4.47
CA LYS A 164 8.54 29.25 5.65
C LYS A 164 9.84 28.74 6.28
N ARG A 165 10.12 27.45 6.18
CA ARG A 165 11.36 26.83 6.66
C ARG A 165 12.57 27.14 5.76
N GLY A 166 12.34 27.63 4.54
CA GLY A 166 13.39 27.93 3.57
C GLY A 166 13.85 26.71 2.77
N GLU A 167 13.05 25.65 2.74
CA GLU A 167 13.38 24.37 2.13
C GLU A 167 12.55 24.17 0.86
N MET A 168 13.07 24.70 -0.25
CA MET A 168 12.60 24.31 -1.58
C MET A 168 13.83 23.93 -2.42
N SER A 169 14.22 22.66 -2.34
CA SER A 169 14.94 22.04 -3.45
C SER A 169 13.90 21.70 -4.52
N THR A 170 13.86 22.51 -5.57
CA THR A 170 13.31 22.10 -6.86
C THR A 170 14.21 20.97 -7.41
N GLY A 171 13.88 19.73 -7.08
CA GLY A 171 14.52 18.54 -7.62
C GLY A 171 13.46 17.56 -8.06
N ASN A 172 13.31 17.40 -9.38
CA ASN A 172 12.79 16.16 -9.94
C ASN A 172 13.78 15.05 -9.55
N ASP A 173 13.59 14.45 -8.39
CA ASP A 173 14.19 13.17 -8.07
C ASP A 173 13.05 12.21 -7.74
N SER A 174 12.96 11.17 -8.56
CA SER A 174 12.12 10.01 -8.28
C SER A 174 12.42 9.57 -6.84
N ALA A 175 11.43 9.72 -5.96
CA ALA A 175 11.49 9.19 -4.62
C ALA A 175 11.56 7.67 -4.71
N THR A 176 12.78 7.15 -4.81
CA THR A 176 13.08 5.80 -4.34
C THR A 176 12.89 5.87 -2.85
N SER A 177 11.71 5.42 -2.42
CA SER A 177 11.40 5.17 -1.01
C SER A 177 12.51 4.31 -0.44
N SER A 178 13.38 4.94 0.33
CA SER A 178 14.39 4.25 1.11
C SER A 178 13.63 3.69 2.30
N ILE A 179 13.48 2.36 2.31
CA ILE A 179 12.94 1.61 3.44
C ILE A 179 13.72 2.05 4.69
N PRO A 180 13.08 2.56 5.76
CA PRO A 180 13.77 2.81 7.01
C PRO A 180 14.15 1.46 7.60
N THR A 181 15.43 1.08 7.53
CA THR A 181 15.98 -0.06 8.28
C THR A 181 16.12 0.33 9.75
N SER A 182 14.98 0.56 10.41
CA SER A 182 14.93 0.86 11.84
C SER A 182 14.74 -0.45 12.59
N GLY A 183 15.81 -1.23 12.76
CA GLY A 183 15.74 -2.42 13.62
C GLY A 183 16.88 -3.43 13.53
N LEU A 184 17.78 -3.33 12.55
CA LEU A 184 18.90 -4.27 12.40
C LEU A 184 20.22 -3.49 12.34
N ASP A 185 21.12 -3.73 13.30
CA ASP A 185 22.50 -3.21 13.32
C ASP A 185 23.34 -3.89 12.21
N LEU A 186 22.99 -3.66 10.94
CA LEU A 186 23.71 -4.17 9.78
C LEU A 186 24.64 -3.09 9.24
N ASP A 187 25.88 -3.45 8.92
CA ASP A 187 26.79 -2.53 8.23
C ASP A 187 26.34 -2.31 6.77
N SER A 188 26.70 -1.17 6.18
CA SER A 188 26.36 -0.77 4.82
C SER A 188 26.77 -1.84 3.78
N SER A 189 27.87 -2.56 4.02
CA SER A 189 28.32 -3.66 3.17
C SER A 189 27.36 -4.86 3.20
N GLU A 190 26.78 -5.18 4.35
CA GLU A 190 25.84 -6.31 4.51
C GLU A 190 24.51 -5.99 3.84
N VAL A 191 24.01 -4.76 4.02
CA VAL A 191 22.81 -4.27 3.34
C VAL A 191 22.97 -4.35 1.82
N HIS A 192 24.12 -3.96 1.30
CA HIS A 192 24.38 -4.05 -0.15
C HIS A 192 24.40 -5.49 -0.66
N MET A 193 25.02 -6.41 0.08
CA MET A 193 25.02 -7.84 -0.28
C MET A 193 23.61 -8.45 -0.25
N LEU A 194 22.82 -8.15 0.78
CA LEU A 194 21.43 -8.62 0.88
C LEU A 194 20.58 -8.08 -0.26
N SER A 195 20.71 -6.79 -0.58
CA SER A 195 20.00 -6.17 -1.70
C SER A 195 20.36 -6.83 -3.04
N GLU A 196 21.63 -7.15 -3.30
CA GLU A 196 22.05 -7.79 -4.53
C GLU A 196 21.60 -9.26 -4.61
N LEU A 197 21.68 -10.00 -3.49
CA LEU A 197 21.14 -11.36 -3.41
C LEU A 197 19.64 -11.37 -3.68
N TYR A 198 18.91 -10.45 -3.05
CA TYR A 198 17.49 -10.26 -3.23
C TYR A 198 17.13 -10.02 -4.70
N ARG A 199 17.81 -9.05 -5.34
CA ARG A 199 17.63 -8.73 -6.76
C ARG A 199 17.83 -9.96 -7.64
N ARG A 200 18.87 -10.75 -7.39
CA ARG A 200 19.14 -12.00 -8.14
C ARG A 200 18.03 -13.03 -7.98
N LEU A 201 17.52 -13.21 -6.76
CA LEU A 201 16.40 -14.12 -6.50
C LEU A 201 15.11 -13.63 -7.17
N ALA A 202 14.80 -12.34 -7.08
CA ALA A 202 13.63 -11.74 -7.72
C ALA A 202 13.64 -11.94 -9.24
N VAL A 203 14.79 -11.72 -9.89
CA VAL A 203 14.99 -12.01 -11.32
C VAL A 203 14.78 -13.50 -11.62
N LYS A 204 15.48 -14.37 -10.87
CA LYS A 204 15.44 -15.83 -11.09
C LYS A 204 14.03 -16.41 -10.96
N HIS A 205 13.23 -15.90 -10.02
CA HIS A 205 11.88 -16.37 -9.74
C HIS A 205 10.79 -15.53 -10.44
N GLY A 206 11.19 -14.62 -11.34
CA GLY A 206 10.28 -13.83 -12.17
C GLY A 206 9.37 -12.90 -11.36
N LEU A 207 9.84 -12.35 -10.24
CA LEU A 207 9.04 -11.47 -9.36
C LEU A 207 9.04 -10.00 -9.78
N LEU A 208 9.71 -9.68 -10.88
CA LEU A 208 9.78 -8.31 -11.43
C LEU A 208 8.46 -7.87 -12.05
N THR A 209 7.60 -8.82 -12.39
CA THR A 209 6.28 -8.60 -12.99
C THR A 209 5.23 -9.49 -12.32
N SER A 210 3.98 -9.06 -12.40
CA SER A 210 2.83 -9.77 -11.86
C SER A 210 2.42 -11.00 -12.68
N MET A 211 2.86 -11.08 -13.94
CA MET A 211 2.60 -12.20 -14.86
C MET A 211 3.36 -13.47 -14.48
N SER A 212 2.78 -14.63 -14.78
CA SER A 212 3.48 -15.92 -14.64
C SER A 212 4.60 -16.04 -15.68
N PRO A 213 5.79 -16.58 -15.35
CA PRO A 213 6.85 -16.86 -16.33
C PRO A 213 6.40 -17.79 -17.47
N GLU A 214 5.39 -18.62 -17.24
CA GLU A 214 4.85 -19.55 -18.24
C GLU A 214 3.97 -18.84 -19.29
N ASP A 215 3.48 -17.63 -18.98
CA ASP A 215 2.56 -16.85 -19.80
C ASP A 215 3.20 -15.59 -20.39
N SER A 216 4.51 -15.36 -20.19
CA SER A 216 5.22 -14.20 -20.74
C SER A 216 5.44 -14.38 -22.24
N TYR A 217 4.41 -14.13 -23.04
CA TYR A 217 4.42 -14.20 -24.50
C TYR A 217 5.15 -13.03 -25.18
N TYR A 218 5.81 -12.17 -24.41
CA TYR A 218 6.52 -10.99 -24.90
C TYR A 218 8.02 -11.27 -24.92
N ASP A 219 8.47 -11.85 -26.03
CA ASP A 219 9.85 -11.71 -26.51
C ASP A 219 9.92 -10.28 -27.08
N SER A 220 10.54 -9.34 -26.38
CA SER A 220 10.64 -7.96 -26.84
C SER A 220 12.06 -7.45 -26.68
N ASP A 221 12.84 -7.67 -27.74
CA ASP A 221 14.10 -6.99 -28.07
C ASP A 221 13.88 -5.51 -28.48
N ASP A 222 12.81 -4.85 -28.03
CA ASP A 222 12.49 -3.47 -28.45
C ASP A 222 12.91 -2.47 -27.38
N ASP A 223 14.16 -1.99 -27.50
CA ASP A 223 14.78 -0.90 -26.73
C ASP A 223 14.22 0.48 -27.13
N GLY A 224 12.89 0.58 -27.17
CA GLY A 224 12.16 1.83 -27.37
C GLY A 224 11.56 2.22 -26.03
N GLY A 225 12.01 3.34 -25.45
CA GLY A 225 11.53 3.88 -24.16
C GLY A 225 10.03 4.16 -24.14
N SER A 226 9.23 3.10 -24.03
CA SER A 226 7.82 3.16 -23.72
C SER A 226 7.72 3.53 -22.25
N ASP A 227 7.05 4.65 -21.96
CA ASP A 227 6.46 4.85 -20.64
C ASP A 227 5.70 3.55 -20.28
N ASP A 228 5.95 3.00 -19.09
CA ASP A 228 5.30 1.79 -18.55
C ASP A 228 3.79 2.04 -18.36
N LEU A 229 3.07 2.14 -19.48
CA LEU A 229 1.70 2.62 -19.56
C LEU A 229 0.74 1.70 -18.78
N PHE A 230 1.12 0.44 -18.62
CA PHE A 230 0.32 -0.59 -17.98
C PHE A 230 0.87 -1.05 -16.63
N GLY A 231 2.03 -0.54 -16.19
CA GLY A 231 2.65 -0.90 -14.92
C GLY A 231 3.31 -2.28 -14.91
N TRP A 232 3.59 -2.86 -16.08
CA TRP A 232 4.02 -4.26 -16.24
C TRP A 232 5.51 -4.42 -16.50
N ASP A 233 6.22 -3.32 -16.73
CA ASP A 233 7.65 -3.37 -16.99
C ASP A 233 8.37 -4.05 -15.81
N PRO A 234 9.36 -4.92 -16.09
CA PRO A 234 10.10 -5.59 -15.03
C PRO A 234 10.78 -4.58 -14.10
N ASP A 235 10.28 -4.47 -12.87
CA ASP A 235 10.81 -3.53 -11.88
C ASP A 235 11.40 -4.29 -10.69
N PRO A 236 12.71 -4.16 -10.39
CA PRO A 236 13.33 -4.78 -9.22
C PRO A 236 12.73 -4.33 -7.89
N ALA A 237 12.12 -3.14 -7.82
CA ALA A 237 11.41 -2.67 -6.63
C ALA A 237 10.09 -3.42 -6.40
N THR A 238 9.49 -4.04 -7.43
CA THR A 238 8.22 -4.79 -7.30
C THR A 238 8.31 -5.90 -6.27
N ALA A 239 9.43 -6.62 -6.24
CA ALA A 239 9.62 -7.70 -5.30
C ALA A 239 9.66 -7.18 -3.84
N LEU A 240 10.27 -6.00 -3.61
CA LEU A 240 10.37 -5.37 -2.29
C LEU A 240 9.02 -4.89 -1.73
N LEU A 241 8.02 -4.72 -2.59
CA LEU A 241 6.67 -4.35 -2.14
C LEU A 241 6.08 -5.47 -1.27
N PRO A 242 5.44 -5.14 -0.14
CA PRO A 242 4.79 -6.12 0.71
C PRO A 242 3.69 -6.84 -0.07
N LEU A 243 3.58 -8.16 0.16
CA LEU A 243 2.53 -8.98 -0.43
C LEU A 243 1.40 -9.14 0.58
N LEU A 244 0.21 -8.65 0.21
CA LEU A 244 -0.94 -8.56 1.09
C LEU A 244 -2.07 -9.48 0.63
N ASP A 245 -2.71 -10.11 1.60
CA ASP A 245 -4.09 -10.58 1.49
C ASP A 245 -5.04 -9.41 1.72
N ALA A 246 -6.20 -9.41 1.06
CA ALA A 246 -7.22 -8.39 1.20
C ALA A 246 -8.62 -8.98 1.37
N TRP A 247 -9.46 -8.30 2.16
CA TRP A 247 -10.89 -8.58 2.37
C TRP A 247 -11.69 -7.29 2.30
N ILE A 248 -12.72 -7.23 1.46
CA ILE A 248 -13.50 -5.99 1.21
C ILE A 248 -14.74 -5.89 2.11
N ASP A 249 -15.14 -7.00 2.70
CA ASP A 249 -16.13 -7.17 3.75
C ASP A 249 -15.54 -6.79 5.12
N ILE A 250 -15.14 -5.52 5.26
CA ILE A 250 -14.27 -5.07 6.35
C ILE A 250 -14.79 -5.37 7.76
N ALA A 251 -16.11 -5.31 7.97
CA ALA A 251 -16.73 -5.53 9.28
C ALA A 251 -16.70 -7.01 9.73
N ASP A 252 -16.52 -7.96 8.80
CA ASP A 252 -16.40 -9.38 9.11
C ASP A 252 -14.96 -9.76 9.50
N HIS A 253 -14.01 -8.85 9.23
CA HIS A 253 -12.57 -9.13 9.31
C HIS A 253 -11.83 -8.35 10.40
N ILE A 254 -12.32 -7.19 10.83
CA ILE A 254 -11.72 -6.37 11.90
C ILE A 254 -12.81 -5.59 12.66
N SER A 255 -12.64 -5.43 13.97
CA SER A 255 -13.48 -4.52 14.76
C SER A 255 -12.81 -3.15 14.97
N GLU A 256 -13.61 -2.13 15.33
CA GLU A 256 -13.15 -0.74 15.48
C GLU A 256 -11.98 -0.58 16.48
N ASP A 257 -11.97 -1.40 17.54
CA ASP A 257 -10.96 -1.44 18.60
C ASP A 257 -9.69 -2.22 18.24
N GLU A 258 -9.74 -3.02 17.17
CA GLU A 258 -8.61 -3.82 16.69
C GLU A 258 -7.79 -3.09 15.60
N ILE A 259 -8.28 -1.96 15.09
CA ILE A 259 -7.60 -1.21 14.02
C ILE A 259 -6.28 -0.62 14.56
N PRO A 260 -5.10 -1.09 14.10
CA PRO A 260 -3.81 -0.58 14.55
C PRO A 260 -3.56 0.83 14.03
N SER A 261 -2.55 1.51 14.59
CA SER A 261 -2.10 2.78 14.05
C SER A 261 -1.39 2.54 12.70
N PRO A 262 -1.62 3.39 11.67
CA PRO A 262 -0.88 3.30 10.41
C PRO A 262 0.64 3.30 10.56
N VAL A 263 1.17 3.97 11.59
CA VAL A 263 2.63 4.03 11.84
C VAL A 263 3.22 2.67 12.17
N ASP A 264 2.40 1.73 12.66
CA ASP A 264 2.86 0.39 13.01
C ASP A 264 3.04 -0.47 11.74
N PHE A 265 2.44 -0.06 10.61
CA PHE A 265 2.51 -0.82 9.35
C PHE A 265 3.93 -0.91 8.81
N ASP A 266 4.70 0.18 8.86
CA ASP A 266 6.09 0.22 8.39
C ASP A 266 7.06 -0.59 9.27
N SER A 267 6.60 -0.98 10.47
CA SER A 267 7.41 -1.74 11.44
C SER A 267 7.21 -3.26 11.35
N GLU A 268 6.31 -3.74 10.49
CA GLU A 268 6.09 -5.18 10.22
C GLU A 268 7.05 -5.74 9.17
#